data_AF-A0AAV4BWQ8-F1
#
_entry.id   AF-A0AAV4BWQ8-F1
#
_cell.length_a   1.000
_cell.length_b   1.000
_cell.length_c   1.000
_cell.angle_alpha   90.00
_cell.angle_beta   90.00
_cell.angle_gamma   90.00
#
_symmetry.space_group_name_H-M   'P 1'
#
loop_
_entity.id
_entity.type
_entity.pdbx_description
1 polymer ?
#
loop_
_entity_poly.entity_id
_entity_poly.type
_entity_poly.pdbx_seq_one_letter_code
_entity_poly.pdbx_strand_id
1 'polypeptide(L)'
;MEVDSVHHTIEQKIKNKPIYCPSDYLRYMEEARQNPCAYNVEYLDHRFFQDYNARCGLKSIRPGKKAGDPQVSDIRCLQYTPDGQILFKLLHEEEWKELIVRGNSTQINGQPRPLFSRQRKITAAKFKHLQELKSVIPRDIPGFYDSLPHE
;
A
#
# COMPACT_ATOMS: atom_id res chain seq x y z
N MET A 1 -7.64 -7.39 26.72
CA MET A 1 -6.52 -7.42 25.76
C MET A 1 -6.57 -6.09 25.03
N GLU A 2 -5.80 -5.11 25.52
CA GLU A 2 -5.86 -3.68 25.15
C GLU A 2 -5.00 -3.37 23.94
N VAL A 3 -5.25 -4.05 22.82
CA VAL A 3 -4.65 -3.69 21.53
C VAL A 3 -5.80 -3.35 20.60
N ASP A 4 -6.30 -2.13 20.74
CA ASP A 4 -7.20 -1.56 19.74
C ASP A 4 -6.42 -1.53 18.42
N SER A 5 -6.73 -2.47 17.53
CA SER A 5 -6.12 -2.45 16.20
C SER A 5 -6.52 -1.15 15.52
N VAL A 6 -5.56 -0.47 14.89
CA VAL A 6 -5.81 0.80 14.16
C VAL A 6 -7.01 0.64 13.22
N HIS A 7 -7.11 -0.52 12.57
CA HIS A 7 -8.24 -0.89 11.72
C HIS A 7 -9.59 -0.85 12.46
N HIS A 8 -9.68 -1.46 13.65
CA HIS A 8 -10.90 -1.45 14.46
C HIS A 8 -11.34 -0.03 14.83
N THR A 9 -10.40 0.82 15.28
CA THR A 9 -10.72 2.20 15.67
C THR A 9 -11.24 3.03 14.49
N ILE A 10 -10.62 2.88 13.32
CA ILE A 10 -11.02 3.55 12.09
C ILE A 10 -12.39 3.05 11.62
N GLU A 11 -12.61 1.73 11.64
CA GLU A 11 -13.88 1.13 11.24
C GLU A 11 -15.04 1.63 12.12
N GLN A 12 -14.88 1.62 13.45
CA GLN A 12 -15.87 2.15 14.37
C GLN A 12 -16.16 3.64 14.11
N LYS A 13 -15.14 4.42 13.77
CA LYS A 13 -15.28 5.84 13.47
C LYS A 13 -16.01 6.10 12.15
N ILE A 14 -15.79 5.27 11.12
CA ILE A 14 -16.37 5.43 9.78
C ILE A 14 -17.80 4.87 9.70
N LYS A 15 -18.10 3.84 10.49
CA LYS A 15 -19.39 3.13 10.45
C LYS A 15 -20.58 4.09 10.57
N ASN A 16 -21.56 3.92 9.68
CA ASN A 16 -22.79 4.73 9.60
C ASN A 16 -22.58 6.24 9.35
N LYS A 17 -21.39 6.66 8.92
CA LYS A 17 -21.16 8.04 8.50
C LYS A 17 -21.30 8.19 6.99
N PRO A 18 -21.89 9.29 6.51
CA PRO A 18 -21.90 9.58 5.09
C PRO A 18 -20.48 9.89 4.62
N ILE A 19 -20.14 9.40 3.44
CA ILE A 19 -18.84 9.63 2.80
C ILE A 19 -19.16 10.15 1.41
N TYR A 20 -18.83 11.41 1.17
CA TYR A 20 -19.17 12.08 -0.08
C TYR A 20 -17.93 12.35 -0.93
N CYS A 21 -16.74 12.41 -0.32
CA CYS A 21 -15.48 12.62 -1.00
C CYS A 21 -14.37 11.75 -0.36
N PRO A 22 -13.34 11.31 -1.11
CA PRO A 22 -12.18 10.64 -0.52
C PRO A 22 -11.51 11.40 0.64
N SER A 23 -11.57 12.73 0.68
CA SER A 23 -11.05 13.53 1.79
C SER A 23 -11.78 13.28 3.12
N ASP A 24 -13.05 12.83 3.08
CA ASP A 24 -13.79 12.48 4.29
C ASP A 24 -13.17 11.30 5.02
N TYR A 25 -12.60 10.34 4.27
CA TYR A 25 -11.87 9.22 4.86
C TYR A 25 -10.66 9.69 5.66
N LEU A 26 -9.88 10.65 5.13
CA LEU A 26 -8.72 11.19 5.84
C LEU A 26 -9.14 11.77 7.19
N ARG A 27 -10.16 12.63 7.18
CA ARG A 27 -10.68 13.26 8.38
C ARG A 27 -11.14 12.21 9.41
N TYR A 28 -11.88 11.20 8.97
CA TYR A 28 -12.32 10.13 9.86
C TYR A 28 -11.16 9.27 10.37
N MET A 29 -10.14 9.03 9.56
CA MET A 29 -8.94 8.32 9.99
C MET A 29 -8.16 9.12 11.02
N GLU A 30 -7.92 10.42 10.81
CA GLU A 30 -7.21 11.28 11.78
C GLU A 30 -7.93 11.29 13.14
N GLU A 31 -9.25 11.47 13.12
CA GLU A 31 -10.09 11.54 14.31
C GLU A 31 -10.45 10.17 14.93
N ALA A 32 -10.00 9.05 14.35
CA ALA A 32 -10.38 7.71 14.79
C ALA A 32 -9.80 7.34 16.17
N ARG A 33 -8.65 7.91 16.51
CA ARG A 33 -8.01 7.75 17.83
C ARG A 33 -7.84 9.11 18.48
N GLN A 34 -8.29 9.25 19.72
CA GLN A 34 -8.11 10.48 20.48
C GLN A 34 -6.99 10.37 21.52
N ASN A 35 -6.84 9.20 22.15
CA ASN A 35 -5.80 8.91 23.13
C ASN A 35 -4.85 7.81 22.59
N PRO A 36 -3.52 7.96 22.69
CA PRO A 36 -2.78 9.11 23.26
C PRO A 36 -2.77 10.36 22.36
N CYS A 37 -3.01 10.22 21.05
CA CYS A 37 -3.17 11.32 20.10
C CYS A 37 -3.83 10.85 18.80
N ALA A 38 -4.26 11.80 17.95
CA ALA A 38 -4.74 11.55 16.60
C ALA A 38 -3.76 10.74 15.73
N TYR A 39 -4.27 10.05 14.72
CA TYR A 39 -3.42 9.40 13.73
C TYR A 39 -2.82 10.45 12.79
N ASN A 40 -1.55 10.26 12.41
CA ASN A 40 -0.97 10.98 11.29
C ASN A 40 -1.43 10.30 9.99
N VAL A 41 -2.15 11.03 9.14
CA VAL A 41 -2.72 10.50 7.90
C VAL A 41 -2.23 11.32 6.74
N GLU A 42 -1.69 10.66 5.72
CA GLU A 42 -1.19 11.31 4.51
C GLU A 42 -2.06 10.91 3.32
N TYR A 43 -2.47 11.90 2.52
CA TYR A 43 -3.19 11.63 1.28
C TYR A 43 -2.20 11.28 0.17
N LEU A 44 -2.24 10.02 -0.27
CA LEU A 44 -1.33 9.52 -1.28
C LEU A 44 -1.76 9.97 -2.67
N ASP A 45 -0.81 10.52 -3.43
CA ASP A 45 -0.99 10.89 -4.82
C ASP A 45 -0.19 9.96 -5.76
N HIS A 46 -0.25 10.24 -7.06
CA HIS A 46 0.49 9.48 -8.06
C HIS A 46 2.01 9.60 -7.92
N ARG A 47 2.51 10.61 -7.19
CA ARG A 47 3.94 10.86 -6.98
C ARG A 47 4.52 9.98 -5.88
N PHE A 48 3.69 9.50 -4.96
CA PHE A 48 4.09 8.57 -3.91
C PHE A 48 4.59 7.22 -4.49
N PHE A 49 3.95 6.73 -5.55
CA PHE A 49 4.25 5.41 -6.10
C PHE A 49 5.54 5.43 -6.95
N GLN A 50 6.44 4.52 -6.64
CA GLN A 50 7.76 4.39 -7.28
C GLN A 50 7.87 3.05 -8.03
N ASP A 51 8.59 3.03 -9.14
CA ASP A 51 8.83 1.83 -9.95
C ASP A 51 10.08 1.09 -9.47
N TYR A 52 9.86 -0.13 -9.01
CA TYR A 52 10.89 -1.06 -8.54
C TYR A 52 11.13 -2.24 -9.50
N ASN A 53 10.45 -2.32 -10.64
CA ASN A 53 10.61 -3.42 -11.59
C ASN A 53 12.04 -3.55 -12.11
N ALA A 54 12.71 -2.42 -12.34
CA ALA A 54 14.11 -2.41 -12.78
C ALA A 54 15.12 -2.69 -11.65
N ARG A 55 14.67 -2.69 -10.38
CA ARG A 55 15.55 -2.73 -9.19
C ARG A 55 15.49 -4.04 -8.44
N CYS A 56 14.34 -4.68 -8.43
CA CYS A 56 14.13 -5.94 -7.75
C CYS A 56 14.13 -7.07 -8.78
N GLY A 57 15.29 -7.70 -8.99
CA GLY A 57 15.41 -8.88 -9.85
C GLY A 57 14.85 -10.17 -9.22
N LEU A 58 14.39 -10.11 -7.96
CA LEU A 58 13.84 -11.25 -7.24
C LEU A 58 12.44 -11.58 -7.74
N LYS A 59 12.33 -12.67 -8.51
CA LYS A 59 11.04 -13.23 -8.93
C LYS A 59 10.34 -14.03 -7.84
N SER A 60 11.07 -14.45 -6.80
CA SER A 60 10.55 -15.30 -5.73
C SER A 60 11.42 -15.17 -4.48
N ILE A 61 10.76 -15.19 -3.31
CA ILE A 61 11.40 -15.24 -2.00
C ILE A 61 11.48 -16.67 -1.43
N ARG A 62 11.28 -17.70 -2.26
CA ARG A 62 11.25 -19.09 -1.82
C ARG A 62 12.65 -19.59 -1.39
N PRO A 63 12.81 -20.14 -0.17
CA PRO A 63 14.09 -20.69 0.28
C PRO A 63 14.51 -21.94 -0.50
N GLY A 64 13.56 -22.83 -0.76
CA GLY A 64 13.78 -24.11 -1.42
C GLY A 64 13.90 -24.06 -2.95
N LYS A 65 14.60 -25.05 -3.53
CA LYS A 65 14.78 -25.22 -4.99
C LYS A 65 13.93 -26.36 -5.55
N LYS A 66 13.83 -27.49 -4.84
CA LYS A 66 13.19 -28.74 -5.30
C LYS A 66 11.84 -28.97 -4.63
N ALA A 67 11.08 -29.94 -5.14
CA ALA A 67 9.91 -30.45 -4.45
C ALA A 67 10.35 -31.08 -3.11
N GLY A 68 9.67 -30.74 -2.01
CA GLY A 68 10.06 -31.10 -0.66
C GLY A 68 10.92 -30.06 0.08
N ASP A 69 11.52 -29.10 -0.63
CA ASP A 69 12.25 -28.01 0.02
C ASP A 69 11.29 -26.94 0.57
N PRO A 70 11.70 -26.19 1.62
CA PRO A 70 10.88 -25.16 2.26
C PRO A 70 10.30 -24.13 1.27
N GLN A 71 9.05 -23.78 1.51
CA GLN A 71 8.28 -22.83 0.73
C GLN A 71 8.20 -21.47 1.43
N VAL A 72 7.61 -20.49 0.75
CA VAL A 72 7.44 -19.14 1.29
C VAL A 72 6.60 -19.14 2.57
N SER A 73 5.65 -20.07 2.69
CA SER A 73 4.81 -20.27 3.88
C SER A 73 5.58 -20.72 5.12
N ASP A 74 6.76 -21.33 4.94
CA ASP A 74 7.57 -21.86 6.03
C ASP A 74 8.50 -20.78 6.63
N ILE A 75 8.59 -19.61 6.00
CA ILE A 75 9.40 -18.50 6.46
C ILE A 75 8.73 -17.87 7.69
N ARG A 76 9.50 -17.68 8.77
CA ARG A 76 9.06 -17.01 9.99
C ARG A 76 9.59 -15.59 10.13
N CYS A 77 10.79 -15.35 9.59
CA CYS A 77 11.41 -14.03 9.63
C CYS A 77 12.09 -13.74 8.30
N LEU A 78 12.04 -12.47 7.89
CA LEU A 78 12.78 -11.90 6.77
C LEU A 78 13.54 -10.68 7.26
N GLN A 79 14.78 -10.53 6.80
CA GLN A 79 15.61 -9.36 7.05
C GLN A 79 16.21 -8.88 5.74
N TYR A 80 16.04 -7.59 5.47
CA TYR A 80 16.62 -6.90 4.32
C TYR A 80 17.83 -6.11 4.82
N THR A 81 19.01 -6.36 4.25
CA THR A 81 20.23 -5.63 4.63
C THR A 81 20.44 -4.41 3.71
N PRO A 82 21.17 -3.38 4.16
CA PRO A 82 21.54 -2.24 3.31
C PRO A 82 22.34 -2.65 2.06
N ASP A 83 23.07 -3.77 2.13
CA ASP A 83 23.84 -4.35 1.02
C ASP A 83 22.93 -5.07 -0.01
N GLY A 84 21.62 -5.05 0.22
CA GLY A 84 20.61 -5.66 -0.66
C GLY A 84 20.56 -7.19 -0.59
N GLN A 85 21.10 -7.79 0.49
CA GLN A 85 20.90 -9.20 0.79
C GLN A 85 19.56 -9.40 1.49
N ILE A 86 18.95 -10.55 1.24
CA ILE A 86 17.74 -10.99 1.93
C ILE A 86 18.10 -12.21 2.76
N LEU A 87 17.92 -12.10 4.06
CA LEU A 87 18.13 -13.19 5.01
C LEU A 87 16.76 -13.70 5.47
N PHE A 88 16.67 -15.00 5.76
CA PHE A 88 15.46 -15.63 6.25
C PHE A 88 15.74 -16.58 7.42
N LYS A 89 14.69 -16.85 8.21
CA LYS A 89 14.66 -17.92 9.21
C LYS A 89 13.42 -18.78 9.03
N LEU A 90 13.56 -20.09 9.22
CA LEU A 90 12.44 -21.03 9.24
C LEU A 90 11.91 -21.26 10.67
N LEU A 91 12.74 -21.04 11.67
CA LEU A 91 12.39 -21.06 13.10
C LEU A 91 13.01 -19.83 13.77
N HIS A 92 12.36 -19.30 14.81
CA HIS A 92 12.83 -18.06 15.46
C HIS A 92 14.24 -18.17 16.08
N GLU A 93 14.58 -19.38 16.55
CA GLU A 93 15.83 -19.70 17.24
C GLU A 93 17.00 -19.96 16.28
N GLU A 94 16.73 -20.24 15.00
CA GLU A 94 17.79 -20.48 14.02
C GLU A 94 18.61 -19.23 13.72
N GLU A 95 19.85 -19.43 13.28
CA GLU A 95 20.65 -18.35 12.67
C GLU A 95 20.05 -17.91 11.33
N TRP A 96 20.34 -16.66 10.97
CA TRP A 96 19.92 -16.10 9.69
C TRP A 96 20.59 -16.83 8.52
N LYS A 97 19.80 -17.28 7.56
CA LYS A 97 20.29 -17.93 6.34
C LYS A 97 20.07 -16.99 5.16
N GLU A 98 21.04 -16.91 4.25
CA GLU A 98 20.92 -16.08 3.05
C GLU A 98 19.96 -16.71 2.03
N LEU A 99 19.03 -15.90 1.54
CA LEU A 99 18.13 -16.29 0.48
C LEU A 99 18.87 -16.21 -0.86
N ILE A 100 19.11 -17.38 -1.47
CA ILE A 100 19.78 -17.45 -2.77
C ILE A 100 18.90 -16.78 -3.84
N VAL A 101 19.35 -15.61 -4.33
CA VAL A 101 18.67 -14.86 -5.39
C VAL A 101 18.78 -15.63 -6.71
N ARG A 102 17.63 -15.88 -7.36
CA ARG A 102 17.57 -16.57 -8.66
C ARG A 102 17.82 -15.58 -9.79
N GLY A 103 19.05 -15.54 -10.30
CA GLY A 103 19.46 -14.76 -11.47
C GLY A 103 20.35 -13.57 -11.15
N ASN A 104 20.99 -13.02 -12.19
CA ASN A 104 21.87 -11.85 -12.10
C ASN A 104 21.03 -10.61 -11.73
N SER A 105 20.87 -10.37 -10.43
CA SER A 105 20.28 -9.15 -9.91
C SER A 105 21.33 -8.05 -10.01
N THR A 106 21.31 -7.28 -11.10
CA THR A 106 22.04 -6.02 -11.16
C THR A 106 21.38 -5.08 -10.16
N GLN A 107 21.99 -4.88 -8.99
CA GLN A 107 21.56 -3.83 -8.09
C GLN A 107 21.80 -2.49 -8.78
N ILE A 108 20.71 -1.83 -9.20
CA ILE A 108 20.81 -0.50 -9.79
C ILE A 108 20.91 0.51 -8.65
N ASN A 109 22.10 1.07 -8.47
CA ASN A 109 22.36 2.18 -7.54
C ASN A 109 21.53 3.42 -7.93
N GLY A 110 20.91 4.09 -6.95
CA GLY A 110 20.20 5.38 -7.12
C GLY A 110 18.79 5.41 -6.50
N GLN A 111 18.06 6.52 -6.65
CA GLN A 111 16.65 6.66 -6.21
C GLN A 111 15.66 6.12 -7.26
N PRO A 112 14.56 5.45 -6.84
CA PRO A 112 13.63 4.83 -7.76
C PRO A 112 12.84 5.89 -8.53
N ARG A 113 12.52 5.56 -9.78
CA ARG A 113 11.77 6.47 -10.65
C ARG A 113 10.29 6.46 -10.24
N PRO A 114 9.54 7.56 -10.42
CA PRO A 114 8.09 7.54 -10.22
C PRO A 114 7.42 6.49 -11.11
N LEU A 115 6.49 5.71 -10.55
CA LEU A 115 5.71 4.71 -11.28
C LEU A 115 4.72 5.37 -12.24
N PHE A 116 4.20 6.52 -11.84
CA PHE A 116 3.25 7.30 -12.63
C PHE A 116 3.81 8.69 -12.90
N SER A 117 3.72 9.13 -14.16
CA SER A 117 4.11 10.50 -14.56
C SER A 117 3.02 11.54 -14.27
N ARG A 118 1.77 11.09 -14.14
CA ARG A 118 0.59 11.91 -13.88
C ARG A 118 -0.49 11.07 -13.21
N GLN A 119 -1.52 11.74 -12.70
CA GLN A 119 -2.71 11.08 -12.16
C GLN A 119 -3.33 10.16 -13.21
N ARG A 120 -3.71 8.94 -12.79
CA ARG A 120 -4.35 7.96 -13.67
C ARG A 120 -5.74 8.45 -14.05
N LYS A 121 -6.03 8.36 -15.34
CA LYS A 121 -7.37 8.61 -15.86
C LYS A 121 -8.33 7.52 -15.41
N ILE A 122 -9.56 7.90 -15.11
CA ILE A 122 -10.67 6.96 -14.96
C ILE A 122 -11.37 6.74 -16.30
N THR A 123 -12.06 5.61 -16.44
CA THR A 123 -12.83 5.32 -17.64
C THR A 123 -14.00 6.32 -17.79
N ALA A 124 -14.39 6.62 -19.04
CA ALA A 124 -15.51 7.51 -19.33
C ALA A 124 -16.81 7.05 -18.66
N ALA A 125 -17.07 5.73 -18.63
CA ALA A 125 -18.22 5.15 -17.95
C ALA A 125 -18.19 5.43 -16.44
N LYS A 126 -17.04 5.24 -15.78
CA LYS A 126 -16.90 5.54 -14.35
C LYS A 126 -17.09 7.03 -14.07
N PHE A 127 -16.53 7.90 -14.92
CA PHE A 127 -16.74 9.34 -14.80
C PHE A 127 -18.23 9.68 -14.89
N LYS A 128 -18.95 9.17 -15.90
CA LYS A 128 -20.39 9.39 -16.06
C LYS A 128 -21.19 8.96 -14.82
N HIS A 129 -20.94 7.78 -14.27
CA HIS A 129 -21.64 7.33 -13.05
C HIS A 129 -21.37 8.26 -11.85
N LEU A 130 -20.15 8.78 -11.72
CA LEU A 130 -19.83 9.76 -10.67
C LEU A 130 -20.56 11.08 -10.89
N GLN A 131 -20.80 11.49 -12.13
CA GLN A 131 -21.61 12.66 -12.44
C GLN A 131 -23.08 12.46 -12.06
N GLU A 132 -23.64 11.27 -12.28
CA GLU A 132 -25.03 10.93 -11.93
C GLU A 132 -25.27 10.97 -10.40
N LEU A 133 -24.28 10.54 -9.62
CA LEU A 133 -24.31 10.59 -8.15
C LEU A 133 -24.34 12.01 -7.58
N LYS A 134 -24.04 13.05 -8.36
CA LYS A 134 -24.05 14.43 -7.87
C LYS A 134 -25.41 14.90 -7.36
N SER A 135 -26.48 14.27 -7.83
CA SER A 135 -27.85 14.55 -7.38
C SER A 135 -28.09 14.22 -5.91
N VAL A 136 -27.29 13.33 -5.32
CA VAL A 136 -27.45 12.83 -3.94
C VAL A 136 -26.34 13.28 -2.99
N ILE A 137 -25.38 14.09 -3.46
CA ILE A 137 -24.30 14.64 -2.63
C ILE A 137 -24.53 16.13 -2.33
N PRO A 138 -23.95 16.66 -1.24
CA PRO A 138 -23.94 18.09 -0.93
C PRO A 138 -23.41 18.96 -2.07
N ARG A 139 -23.95 20.18 -2.23
CA ARG A 139 -23.69 21.09 -3.37
C ARG A 139 -22.28 21.64 -3.46
N ASP A 140 -21.52 21.55 -2.38
CA ASP A 140 -20.15 22.05 -2.21
C ASP A 140 -19.07 21.06 -2.68
N ILE A 141 -19.44 19.80 -2.89
CA ILE A 141 -18.54 18.70 -3.25
C ILE A 141 -18.37 18.43 -4.76
N PRO A 142 -19.33 18.74 -5.67
CA PRO A 142 -19.26 18.36 -7.09
C PRO A 142 -17.97 18.77 -7.81
N GLY A 143 -17.35 19.88 -7.41
CA GLY A 143 -16.11 20.38 -8.01
C GLY A 143 -14.95 19.37 -7.97
N PHE A 144 -14.88 18.53 -6.93
CA PHE A 144 -13.92 17.44 -6.88
C PHE A 144 -14.12 16.46 -8.04
N TYR A 145 -15.36 16.00 -8.23
CA TYR A 145 -15.71 15.03 -9.28
C TYR A 145 -15.58 15.62 -10.69
N ASP A 146 -15.80 16.92 -10.87
CA ASP A 146 -15.56 17.63 -12.14
C ASP A 146 -14.09 17.66 -12.54
N SER A 147 -13.19 17.75 -11.55
CA SER A 147 -11.76 17.85 -11.80
C SER A 147 -11.08 16.51 -12.13
N LEU A 148 -11.80 15.38 -12.05
CA LEU A 148 -11.20 14.06 -12.22
C LEU A 148 -10.75 13.82 -13.68
N PRO A 149 -9.47 13.43 -13.89
CA PRO A 149 -8.98 13.13 -15.23
C PRO A 149 -9.66 11.86 -15.75
N HIS A 150 -10.16 11.92 -16.99
CA HIS A 150 -10.86 10.81 -17.63
C HIS A 150 -10.41 10.61 -19.09
N GLU A 151 -10.73 9.45 -19.62
CA GLU A 151 -10.46 9.04 -21.01
C GLU A 151 -11.35 9.74 -22.02
#